data_AF-A0A3A8GTJ1-F1
#
_entry.id   AF-A0A3A8GTJ1-F1
#
_cell.length_a   1.000
_cell.length_b   1.000
_cell.length_c   1.000
_cell.angle_alpha   90.00
_cell.angle_beta   90.00
_cell.angle_gamma   90.00
#
_symmetry.space_group_name_H-M   'P 1'
#
loop_
_entity.id
_entity.type
_entity.pdbx_description
1 polymer ?
#
loop_
_entity_poly.entity_id
_entity_poly.type
_entity_poly.pdbx_seq_one_letter_code
_entity_poly.pdbx_strand_id
1 'polypeptide(L)'
;MRNLWKVGALGAVFGAVLSAGGCSNFDAAFENCESEGRCGPQATADAGTDAGDAGDAGDTTPPPCGDGGVDYPDLAGFDNDCDGIDGVADAGYFVHPTDGRDEGNDGSRTHPFRTLARALREIRDGGTGRNIVYLGTGTYNEEAPVVDMPVSLYGGYTWRGGENPFWDRFLDGGATTFFDGGTLAFTVRDVAGADVVMEGLTIASADALNAGEPSIALRVLRSSVVRLRHVLVEAGRGADGEMGAPGNPGAPGGAGLDGGSAVSFGSGRRGDGGSSVCSTGDAGLGGIGGTGNNFQQGFDGGDGFPNTPGGAGGAAGNRVNTGPDVYSCIAEQGLNGATGAVGGAGGLGSAGQGIGSVLPETGLWQRSNTQQGTAGDPGRIGAGGGGGGGGGTCSDSSLSPQDLGGAG
;
A
#
# COMPACT_ATOMS: atom_id res chain seq x y z
N MET A 1 -6.67 -28.35 -13.18
CA MET A 1 -5.30 -28.39 -12.62
C MET A 1 -5.33 -27.61 -11.32
N ARG A 2 -5.41 -28.32 -10.18
CA ARG A 2 -5.50 -27.77 -8.82
C ARG A 2 -4.14 -28.00 -8.16
N ASN A 3 -3.45 -26.92 -7.76
CA ASN A 3 -2.22 -27.02 -6.99
C ASN A 3 -2.54 -26.80 -5.51
N LEU A 4 -2.44 -27.90 -4.75
CA LEU A 4 -2.33 -27.91 -3.30
C LEU A 4 -1.04 -27.20 -2.88
N TRP A 5 -1.13 -26.22 -1.99
CA TRP A 5 0.00 -25.79 -1.17
C TRP A 5 -0.28 -26.11 0.29
N LYS A 6 0.69 -26.81 0.86
CA LYS A 6 0.71 -27.36 2.21
C LYS A 6 0.88 -26.24 3.24
N VAL A 7 0.09 -26.36 4.30
CA VAL A 7 0.30 -25.71 5.60
C VAL A 7 1.63 -26.20 6.17
N GLY A 8 2.51 -25.27 6.56
CA GLY A 8 3.74 -25.56 7.27
C GLY A 8 4.38 -24.28 7.81
N ALA A 9 4.65 -24.28 9.12
CA ALA A 9 5.45 -23.32 9.88
C ALA A 9 4.76 -22.04 10.40
N LEU A 10 3.85 -22.21 11.37
CA LEU A 10 3.68 -21.27 12.47
C LEU A 10 4.51 -21.82 13.65
N GLY A 11 5.67 -21.21 13.91
CA GLY A 11 6.56 -21.67 14.97
C GLY A 11 7.87 -20.88 15.01
N ALA A 12 7.78 -19.55 15.16
CA ALA A 12 8.96 -18.73 15.44
C ALA A 12 8.61 -17.35 16.05
N VAL A 13 7.88 -17.32 17.18
CA VAL A 13 7.89 -16.12 18.05
C VAL A 13 7.82 -16.56 19.52
N PHE A 14 8.93 -17.11 20.03
CA PHE A 14 9.23 -17.09 21.46
C PHE A 14 10.74 -16.94 21.64
N GLY A 15 11.17 -15.95 22.42
CA GLY A 15 12.43 -16.04 23.15
C GLY A 15 13.59 -15.19 22.65
N ALA A 16 13.41 -13.87 22.52
CA ALA A 16 14.52 -12.94 22.65
C ALA A 16 14.82 -12.64 24.14
N VAL A 17 15.27 -13.63 24.92
CA VAL A 17 16.01 -13.45 26.19
C VAL A 17 16.80 -14.74 26.49
N LEU A 18 18.13 -14.73 26.31
CA LEU A 18 19.18 -15.50 27.02
C LEU A 18 20.39 -15.73 26.12
N SER A 19 21.23 -14.70 26.04
CA SER A 19 22.63 -14.79 25.65
C SER A 19 23.44 -15.43 26.79
N ALA A 20 23.43 -16.76 26.89
CA ALA A 20 24.47 -17.53 27.57
C ALA A 20 24.54 -18.93 26.95
N GLY A 21 25.70 -19.28 26.39
CA GLY A 21 25.91 -20.45 25.56
C GLY A 21 25.60 -21.78 26.24
N GLY A 22 24.80 -22.58 25.56
CA GLY A 22 24.61 -24.02 25.76
C GLY A 22 23.73 -24.54 24.64
N CYS A 23 24.26 -25.40 23.77
CA CYS A 23 23.45 -26.11 22.79
C CYS A 23 22.57 -27.12 23.53
N SER A 24 21.32 -26.75 23.81
CA SER A 24 20.33 -27.68 24.35
C SER A 24 19.90 -28.64 23.24
N ASN A 25 20.13 -29.94 23.43
CA ASN A 25 19.62 -30.97 22.53
C ASN A 25 18.13 -31.15 22.80
N PHE A 26 17.29 -30.43 22.06
CA PHE A 26 15.84 -30.47 22.20
C PHE A 26 15.25 -31.84 21.88
N ASP A 27 15.89 -32.63 21.01
CA ASP A 27 15.45 -33.98 20.70
C ASP A 27 15.61 -34.90 21.91
N ALA A 28 16.73 -34.81 22.63
CA ALA A 28 16.96 -35.58 23.85
C ALA A 28 16.03 -35.15 25.00
N ALA A 29 15.68 -33.86 25.08
CA ALA A 29 14.73 -33.37 26.08
C ALA A 29 13.29 -33.85 25.78
N PHE A 30 12.93 -33.95 24.50
CA PHE A 30 11.64 -34.48 24.07
C PHE A 30 11.53 -35.99 24.31
N GLU A 31 12.55 -36.77 23.91
CA GLU A 31 12.60 -38.22 24.18
C GLU A 31 12.53 -38.55 25.67
N ASN A 32 13.21 -37.76 26.51
CA ASN A 32 13.16 -37.94 27.95
C ASN A 32 11.76 -37.60 28.51
N CYS A 33 11.09 -36.58 27.97
CA CYS A 33 9.72 -36.23 28.36
C CYS A 33 8.67 -37.28 27.94
N GLU A 34 8.82 -37.89 26.76
CA GLU A 34 8.00 -39.03 26.33
C GLU A 34 8.26 -40.25 27.23
N SER A 35 9.52 -40.55 27.56
CA SER A 35 9.88 -41.69 28.42
C SER A 35 9.34 -41.56 29.85
N GLU A 36 9.23 -40.32 30.35
CA GLU A 36 8.64 -40.00 31.65
C GLU A 36 7.10 -39.91 31.60
N GLY A 37 6.47 -40.06 30.43
CA GLY A 37 5.02 -39.97 30.26
C GLY A 37 4.43 -38.59 30.52
N ARG A 38 5.24 -37.53 30.39
CA ARG A 38 4.87 -36.14 30.70
C ARG A 38 4.53 -35.32 29.46
N CYS A 39 4.99 -35.74 28.28
CA CYS A 39 4.70 -35.11 27.00
C CYS A 39 4.18 -36.15 26.02
N GLY A 40 2.86 -36.19 25.83
CA GLY A 40 2.12 -37.11 24.98
C GLY A 40 0.66 -37.12 25.46
N PRO A 41 -0.34 -37.38 24.58
CA PRO A 41 -1.73 -37.44 25.03
C PRO A 41 -1.80 -38.48 26.14
N GLN A 42 -2.10 -38.02 27.37
CA GLN A 42 -2.24 -38.91 28.50
C GLN A 42 -3.47 -39.79 28.24
N ALA A 43 -3.23 -40.96 27.66
CA ALA A 43 -4.14 -42.07 27.78
C ALA A 43 -4.12 -42.47 29.26
N THR A 44 -4.95 -41.80 30.07
CA THR A 44 -5.39 -42.35 31.34
C THR A 44 -6.19 -43.59 31.00
N ALA A 45 -5.49 -44.72 31.01
CA ALA A 45 -6.06 -46.03 30.93
C ALA A 45 -6.96 -46.27 32.15
N ASP A 46 -8.27 -46.26 31.93
CA ASP A 46 -9.14 -47.23 32.58
C ASP A 46 -9.36 -48.39 31.60
N ALA A 47 -8.66 -49.48 31.88
CA ALA A 47 -8.93 -50.77 31.25
C ALA A 47 -10.27 -51.31 31.77
N GLY A 48 -11.37 -50.84 31.17
CA GLY A 48 -12.68 -51.46 31.24
C GLY A 48 -13.01 -52.07 29.88
N THR A 49 -12.98 -53.38 29.78
CA THR A 49 -13.35 -54.11 28.57
C THR A 49 -14.86 -54.06 28.35
N ASP A 50 -15.32 -53.36 27.33
CA ASP A 50 -16.47 -53.79 26.54
C ASP A 50 -16.14 -53.83 25.05
N ALA A 51 -16.33 -55.02 24.51
CA ALA A 51 -16.15 -55.32 23.12
C ALA A 51 -17.43 -54.90 22.39
N GLY A 52 -17.29 -53.91 21.51
CA GLY A 52 -18.21 -53.65 20.42
C GLY A 52 -19.24 -52.57 20.71
N ASP A 53 -18.96 -51.36 20.22
CA ASP A 53 -19.99 -50.67 19.47
C ASP A 53 -19.39 -49.96 18.25
N ALA A 54 -20.02 -50.24 17.12
CA ALA A 54 -19.75 -49.59 15.85
C ALA A 54 -20.79 -48.48 15.71
N GLY A 55 -20.42 -47.26 16.10
CA GLY A 55 -21.30 -46.10 15.99
C GLY A 55 -20.88 -44.99 16.94
N ASP A 56 -19.93 -44.16 16.50
CA ASP A 56 -19.63 -42.86 17.11
C ASP A 56 -20.85 -41.94 16.88
N ALA A 57 -21.89 -42.15 17.68
CA ALA A 57 -22.95 -41.20 17.92
C ALA A 57 -22.47 -40.35 19.10
N GLY A 58 -22.19 -39.09 18.79
CA GLY A 58 -21.55 -38.10 19.66
C GLY A 58 -21.70 -38.32 21.15
N ASP A 59 -20.56 -38.33 21.83
CA ASP A 59 -20.44 -38.36 23.27
C ASP A 59 -21.48 -37.44 23.94
N THR A 60 -22.48 -38.06 24.57
CA THR A 60 -23.51 -37.38 25.35
C THR A 60 -23.20 -37.40 26.84
N THR A 61 -22.01 -37.86 27.25
CA THR A 61 -21.64 -37.85 28.66
C THR A 61 -21.38 -36.41 29.10
N PRO A 62 -22.04 -35.94 30.18
CA PRO A 62 -21.76 -34.60 30.69
C PRO A 62 -20.29 -34.49 31.07
N PRO A 63 -19.60 -33.39 30.72
CA PRO A 63 -18.27 -33.12 31.23
C PRO A 63 -18.23 -33.19 32.77
N PRO A 64 -17.08 -33.50 33.39
CA PRO A 64 -16.93 -33.40 34.84
C PRO A 64 -17.26 -31.97 35.29
N CYS A 65 -18.26 -31.82 36.17
CA CYS A 65 -18.76 -30.52 36.61
C CYS A 65 -18.66 -30.33 38.14
N GLY A 66 -18.86 -29.08 38.59
CA GLY A 66 -18.67 -28.62 39.97
C GLY A 66 -19.79 -28.96 40.97
N ASP A 67 -19.88 -28.15 42.03
CA ASP A 67 -20.81 -28.36 43.15
C ASP A 67 -22.14 -27.58 43.02
N GLY A 68 -22.38 -26.91 41.89
CA GLY A 68 -23.57 -26.09 41.67
C GLY A 68 -23.42 -24.60 42.04
N GLY A 69 -22.21 -24.15 42.40
CA GLY A 69 -21.92 -22.72 42.66
C GLY A 69 -21.96 -21.84 41.41
N VAL A 70 -21.98 -20.52 41.58
CA VAL A 70 -22.01 -19.55 40.45
C VAL A 70 -20.87 -19.81 39.48
N ASP A 71 -21.21 -20.01 38.22
CA ASP A 71 -20.24 -20.20 37.14
C ASP A 71 -20.06 -18.93 36.30
N TYR A 72 -18.82 -18.53 36.08
CA TYR A 72 -18.45 -17.41 35.24
C TYR A 72 -17.44 -17.89 34.20
N PRO A 73 -17.58 -17.50 32.93
CA PRO A 73 -16.65 -17.91 31.88
C PRO A 73 -15.19 -17.70 32.30
N ASP A 74 -14.41 -18.77 32.37
CA ASP A 74 -12.98 -18.73 32.69
C ASP A 74 -12.10 -19.56 31.72
N LEU A 75 -10.78 -19.49 31.92
CA LEU A 75 -9.84 -20.16 31.00
C LEU A 75 -9.68 -21.66 31.24
N ALA A 76 -10.10 -22.15 32.41
CA ALA A 76 -10.12 -23.58 32.69
C ALA A 76 -11.27 -24.27 31.95
N GLY A 77 -12.30 -23.52 31.54
CA GLY A 77 -13.45 -24.07 30.84
C GLY A 77 -14.25 -25.03 31.71
N PHE A 78 -14.23 -24.80 33.03
CA PHE A 78 -14.81 -25.71 34.00
C PHE A 78 -16.25 -25.32 34.29
N ASP A 79 -17.19 -26.16 33.87
CA ASP A 79 -18.62 -26.02 34.18
C ASP A 79 -18.86 -26.26 35.68
N ASN A 80 -19.00 -25.19 36.45
CA ASN A 80 -19.13 -25.30 37.91
C ASN A 80 -20.57 -25.59 38.36
N ASP A 81 -21.58 -25.21 37.56
CA ASP A 81 -22.99 -25.38 37.91
C ASP A 81 -23.71 -26.55 37.21
N CYS A 82 -22.95 -27.32 36.43
CA CYS A 82 -23.41 -28.49 35.67
C CYS A 82 -24.52 -28.15 34.67
N ASP A 83 -24.59 -26.90 34.19
CA ASP A 83 -25.61 -26.49 33.23
C ASP A 83 -25.26 -26.88 31.79
N GLY A 84 -24.02 -27.33 31.56
CA GLY A 84 -23.49 -27.80 30.29
C GLY A 84 -22.62 -26.80 29.55
N ILE A 85 -22.28 -25.66 30.16
CA ILE A 85 -21.34 -24.67 29.61
C ILE A 85 -20.41 -24.15 30.71
N ASP A 86 -19.28 -23.58 30.34
CA ASP A 86 -18.51 -22.68 31.23
C ASP A 86 -19.16 -21.29 31.22
N GLY A 87 -19.96 -20.98 32.24
CA GLY A 87 -20.73 -19.73 32.38
C GLY A 87 -22.20 -19.97 32.78
N VAL A 88 -23.08 -18.99 32.54
CA VAL A 88 -24.52 -19.12 32.86
C VAL A 88 -25.32 -19.20 31.57
N ALA A 89 -25.85 -20.37 31.22
CA ALA A 89 -26.49 -20.60 29.92
C ALA A 89 -27.64 -19.64 29.63
N ASP A 90 -28.47 -19.34 30.64
CA ASP A 90 -29.65 -18.48 30.50
C ASP A 90 -29.34 -16.98 30.43
N ALA A 91 -28.09 -16.58 30.71
CA ALA A 91 -27.66 -15.19 30.70
C ALA A 91 -27.31 -14.66 29.30
N GLY A 92 -27.21 -15.54 28.29
CA GLY A 92 -26.69 -15.18 26.98
C GLY A 92 -27.34 -15.84 25.77
N TYR A 93 -26.79 -15.50 24.61
CA TYR A 93 -27.10 -16.13 23.33
C TYR A 93 -25.88 -16.86 22.79
N PHE A 94 -26.12 -17.96 22.08
CA PHE A 94 -25.09 -18.81 21.50
C PHE A 94 -24.98 -18.54 20.01
N VAL A 95 -23.75 -18.45 19.51
CA VAL A 95 -23.47 -18.19 18.10
C VAL A 95 -22.43 -19.17 17.60
N HIS A 96 -22.72 -19.86 16.50
CA HIS A 96 -21.79 -20.78 15.85
C HIS A 96 -21.67 -20.44 14.36
N PRO A 97 -20.45 -20.15 13.84
CA PRO A 97 -20.29 -19.50 12.53
C PRO A 97 -20.64 -20.41 11.34
N THR A 98 -20.51 -21.74 11.51
CA THR A 98 -20.78 -22.75 10.48
C THR A 98 -22.16 -23.37 10.61
N ASP A 99 -22.46 -23.92 11.79
CA ASP A 99 -23.66 -24.75 12.02
C ASP A 99 -24.85 -23.98 12.61
N GLY A 100 -24.65 -22.73 13.05
CA GLY A 100 -25.73 -21.85 13.47
C GLY A 100 -26.58 -21.32 12.30
N ARG A 101 -27.74 -20.75 12.63
CA ARG A 101 -28.64 -20.10 11.64
C ARG A 101 -29.19 -18.81 12.22
N ASP A 102 -29.31 -17.76 11.42
CA ASP A 102 -29.91 -16.51 11.89
C ASP A 102 -31.44 -16.53 11.81
N GLU A 103 -31.99 -17.30 10.87
CA GLU A 103 -33.42 -17.45 10.64
C GLU A 103 -33.91 -18.80 11.20
N GLY A 104 -34.98 -18.75 12.00
CA GLY A 104 -35.64 -19.92 12.59
C GLY A 104 -34.99 -20.47 13.85
N ASN A 105 -33.77 -20.06 14.17
CA ASN A 105 -33.13 -20.33 15.46
C ASN A 105 -33.41 -19.19 16.45
N ASP A 106 -33.36 -19.49 17.75
CA ASP A 106 -33.65 -18.55 18.84
C ASP A 106 -32.39 -18.14 19.63
N GLY A 107 -31.21 -18.61 19.21
CA GLY A 107 -29.94 -18.35 19.87
C GLY A 107 -29.75 -19.16 21.16
N SER A 108 -30.54 -20.21 21.36
CA SER A 108 -30.34 -21.19 22.43
C SER A 108 -29.13 -22.10 22.16
N ARG A 109 -28.75 -22.90 23.16
CA ARG A 109 -27.62 -23.84 23.07
C ARG A 109 -27.76 -24.87 21.96
N THR A 110 -28.98 -25.33 21.69
CA THR A 110 -29.28 -26.32 20.66
C THR A 110 -29.65 -25.68 19.32
N HIS A 111 -30.04 -24.40 19.32
CA HIS A 111 -30.36 -23.64 18.11
C HIS A 111 -29.60 -22.29 18.11
N PRO A 112 -28.26 -22.31 17.96
CA PRO A 112 -27.44 -21.11 18.02
C PRO A 112 -27.64 -20.23 16.78
N PHE A 113 -27.42 -18.92 16.94
CA PHE A 113 -27.33 -18.01 15.79
C PHE A 113 -26.11 -18.28 14.94
N ARG A 114 -26.09 -17.80 13.70
CA ARG A 114 -24.90 -17.90 12.85
C ARG A 114 -23.98 -16.70 13.00
N THR A 115 -24.56 -15.51 13.13
CA THR A 115 -23.83 -14.25 13.15
C THR A 115 -23.89 -13.57 14.51
N LEU A 116 -22.80 -12.89 14.86
CA LEU A 116 -22.75 -11.97 16.00
C LEU A 116 -23.76 -10.84 15.80
N ALA A 117 -23.89 -10.31 14.58
CA ALA A 117 -24.86 -9.26 14.26
C ALA A 117 -26.31 -9.65 14.61
N ARG A 118 -26.69 -10.92 14.43
CA ARG A 118 -27.99 -11.45 14.84
C ARG A 118 -28.14 -11.48 16.37
N ALA A 119 -27.16 -12.02 17.08
CA ALA A 119 -27.19 -12.08 18.55
C ALA A 119 -27.27 -10.69 19.19
N LEU A 120 -26.48 -9.73 18.69
CA LEU A 120 -26.53 -8.35 19.15
C LEU A 120 -27.93 -7.75 18.94
N ARG A 121 -28.55 -7.96 17.78
CA ARG A 121 -29.93 -7.50 17.55
C ARG A 121 -30.91 -8.03 18.59
N GLU A 122 -30.81 -9.31 18.95
CA GLU A 122 -31.70 -9.93 19.95
C GLU A 122 -31.45 -9.43 21.37
N ILE A 123 -30.21 -9.08 21.73
CA ILE A 123 -29.90 -8.41 22.99
C ILE A 123 -30.56 -7.03 23.03
N ARG A 124 -30.53 -6.30 21.90
CA ARG A 124 -31.08 -4.94 21.80
C ARG A 124 -32.60 -4.92 21.82
N ASP A 125 -33.21 -5.80 21.03
CA ASP A 125 -34.63 -5.69 20.67
C ASP A 125 -35.49 -6.77 21.33
N GLY A 126 -34.89 -7.89 21.77
CA GLY A 126 -35.63 -9.05 22.29
C GLY A 126 -36.16 -8.87 23.72
N GLY A 127 -35.63 -7.91 24.49
CA GLY A 127 -36.14 -7.57 25.82
C GLY A 127 -35.96 -8.66 26.89
N THR A 128 -35.10 -9.65 26.63
CA THR A 128 -34.84 -10.78 27.55
C THR A 128 -33.98 -10.40 28.75
N GLY A 129 -33.28 -9.26 28.68
CA GLY A 129 -32.29 -8.83 29.68
C GLY A 129 -30.94 -9.56 29.57
N ARG A 130 -30.80 -10.48 28.62
CA ARG A 130 -29.53 -11.16 28.31
C ARG A 130 -28.53 -10.17 27.73
N ASN A 131 -27.28 -10.24 28.17
CA ASN A 131 -26.20 -9.34 27.74
C ASN A 131 -24.87 -10.08 27.54
N ILE A 132 -24.90 -11.40 27.42
CA ILE A 132 -23.75 -12.25 27.15
C ILE A 132 -23.92 -12.90 25.78
N VAL A 133 -22.82 -13.04 25.04
CA VAL A 133 -22.76 -13.82 23.81
C VAL A 133 -21.64 -14.84 23.94
N TYR A 134 -22.02 -16.11 23.81
CA TYR A 134 -21.12 -17.25 23.77
C TYR A 134 -20.82 -17.59 22.31
N LEU A 135 -19.56 -17.45 21.94
CA LEU A 135 -19.08 -17.58 20.57
C LEU A 135 -18.37 -18.91 20.39
N GLY A 136 -18.87 -19.69 19.45
CA GLY A 136 -18.26 -20.90 18.96
C GLY A 136 -16.86 -20.64 18.41
N THR A 137 -16.04 -21.67 18.39
CA THR A 137 -14.79 -21.67 17.63
C THR A 137 -15.07 -21.70 16.13
N GLY A 138 -14.18 -21.13 15.34
CA GLY A 138 -14.32 -21.01 13.90
C GLY A 138 -14.21 -19.56 13.40
N THR A 139 -14.32 -19.41 12.08
CA THR A 139 -14.16 -18.12 11.39
C THR A 139 -15.50 -17.43 11.15
N TYR A 140 -15.66 -16.25 11.76
CA TYR A 140 -16.76 -15.33 11.56
C TYR A 140 -16.41 -14.37 10.41
N ASN A 141 -16.93 -14.67 9.23
CA ASN A 141 -16.81 -13.83 8.03
C ASN A 141 -17.94 -12.80 7.99
N GLU A 142 -18.00 -11.93 8.99
CA GLU A 142 -18.97 -10.85 9.08
C GLU A 142 -18.29 -9.53 8.70
N GLU A 143 -18.88 -8.80 7.76
CA GLU A 143 -18.36 -7.50 7.37
C GLU A 143 -18.53 -6.50 8.52
N ALA A 144 -17.40 -6.11 9.14
CA ALA A 144 -17.31 -5.06 10.15
C ALA A 144 -18.37 -5.12 11.28
N PRO A 145 -18.45 -6.19 12.09
CA PRO A 145 -19.32 -6.25 13.27
C PRO A 145 -19.18 -5.02 14.17
N VAL A 146 -20.33 -4.51 14.64
CA VAL A 146 -20.44 -3.31 15.47
C VAL A 146 -21.14 -3.63 16.79
N VAL A 147 -20.41 -3.42 17.90
CA VAL A 147 -20.94 -3.43 19.25
C VAL A 147 -21.24 -1.99 19.69
N ASP A 148 -22.50 -1.69 19.93
CA ASP A 148 -22.99 -0.35 20.30
C ASP A 148 -23.84 -0.34 21.58
N MET A 149 -23.77 -1.42 22.36
CA MET A 149 -24.35 -1.52 23.71
C MET A 149 -23.44 -2.30 24.65
N PRO A 150 -23.68 -2.25 25.98
CA PRO A 150 -22.98 -3.09 26.93
C PRO A 150 -23.27 -4.57 26.67
N VAL A 151 -22.21 -5.36 26.43
CA VAL A 151 -22.30 -6.79 26.14
C VAL A 151 -20.97 -7.47 26.49
N SER A 152 -21.03 -8.71 26.95
CA SER A 152 -19.85 -9.56 27.14
C SER A 152 -19.78 -10.61 26.04
N LEU A 153 -18.67 -10.64 25.30
CA LEU A 153 -18.38 -11.58 24.22
C LEU A 153 -17.31 -12.56 24.71
N TYR A 154 -17.67 -13.84 24.82
CA TYR A 154 -16.76 -14.90 25.22
C TYR A 154 -16.60 -15.90 24.08
N GLY A 155 -15.38 -16.04 23.57
CA GLY A 155 -15.00 -17.03 22.58
C GLY A 155 -14.34 -18.26 23.19
N GLY A 156 -14.01 -19.19 22.31
CA GLY A 156 -13.32 -20.44 22.63
C GLY A 156 -14.23 -21.63 22.90
N TYR A 157 -15.53 -21.53 22.62
CA TYR A 157 -16.46 -22.63 22.86
C TYR A 157 -16.54 -23.59 21.68
N THR A 158 -16.46 -24.89 21.92
CA THR A 158 -16.78 -25.90 20.92
C THR A 158 -18.18 -26.43 21.17
N TRP A 159 -19.05 -26.28 20.17
CA TRP A 159 -20.39 -26.82 20.24
C TRP A 159 -20.41 -28.29 19.81
N ARG A 160 -21.04 -29.16 20.61
CA ARG A 160 -21.16 -30.60 20.30
C ARG A 160 -22.25 -30.93 19.27
N GLY A 161 -23.11 -29.96 18.92
CA GLY A 161 -24.02 -30.06 17.77
C GLY A 161 -25.36 -30.76 18.03
N GLY A 162 -26.34 -30.47 17.18
CA GLY A 162 -27.65 -31.15 17.18
C GLY A 162 -28.48 -30.87 18.43
N GLU A 163 -29.08 -31.92 19.01
CA GLU A 163 -29.83 -31.82 20.27
C GLU A 163 -28.92 -31.79 21.51
N ASN A 164 -27.60 -31.88 21.32
CA ASN A 164 -26.64 -31.80 22.42
C ASN A 164 -26.47 -30.33 22.87
N PRO A 165 -26.82 -30.00 24.13
CA PRO A 165 -26.77 -28.63 24.62
C PRO A 165 -25.39 -28.25 25.19
N PHE A 166 -24.37 -29.11 25.08
CA PHE A 166 -23.04 -28.89 25.66
C PHE A 166 -22.15 -27.99 24.81
N TRP A 167 -21.49 -27.04 25.46
CA TRP A 167 -20.52 -26.12 24.87
C TRP A 167 -19.24 -26.10 25.73
N ASP A 168 -18.20 -26.77 25.25
CA ASP A 168 -16.94 -26.90 25.98
C ASP A 168 -16.00 -25.75 25.64
N ARG A 169 -15.50 -25.03 26.65
CA ARG A 169 -14.61 -23.89 26.41
C ARG A 169 -13.14 -24.27 26.54
N PHE A 170 -12.33 -24.02 25.51
CA PHE A 170 -10.89 -24.30 25.47
C PHE A 170 -10.43 -25.75 25.70
N LEU A 171 -11.34 -26.73 25.80
CA LEU A 171 -10.99 -28.13 26.05
C LEU A 171 -10.56 -28.91 24.80
N ASP A 172 -10.97 -28.48 23.60
CA ASP A 172 -10.73 -29.20 22.34
C ASP A 172 -9.43 -28.78 21.59
N GLY A 173 -8.37 -28.43 22.32
CA GLY A 173 -7.02 -28.37 21.73
C GLY A 173 -6.70 -27.17 20.83
N GLY A 174 -7.40 -26.03 20.99
CA GLY A 174 -6.91 -24.74 20.50
C GLY A 174 -7.59 -24.15 19.27
N ALA A 175 -8.79 -24.60 18.91
CA ALA A 175 -9.62 -23.86 17.97
C ALA A 175 -9.97 -22.47 18.54
N THR A 176 -9.89 -21.42 17.72
CA THR A 176 -10.09 -20.04 18.14
C THR A 176 -11.40 -19.48 17.59
N THR A 177 -12.02 -18.57 18.32
CA THR A 177 -13.08 -17.70 17.80
C THR A 177 -12.42 -16.59 17.00
N PHE A 178 -12.43 -16.69 15.67
CA PHE A 178 -11.70 -15.82 14.77
C PHE A 178 -12.63 -14.91 13.97
N PHE A 179 -12.46 -13.60 14.08
CA PHE A 179 -13.17 -12.61 13.26
C PHE A 179 -12.31 -12.18 12.08
N ASP A 180 -12.83 -12.39 10.87
CA ASP A 180 -12.29 -11.91 9.60
C ASP A 180 -13.27 -10.91 8.98
N GLY A 181 -13.10 -9.64 9.35
CA GLY A 181 -14.07 -8.58 9.06
C GLY A 181 -13.63 -7.60 7.97
N GLY A 182 -12.69 -7.97 7.11
CA GLY A 182 -12.14 -7.11 6.06
C GLY A 182 -11.17 -6.06 6.59
N THR A 183 -11.01 -4.91 5.91
CA THR A 183 -10.03 -3.87 6.28
C THR A 183 -10.39 -3.16 7.59
N LEU A 184 -11.65 -3.27 8.03
CA LEU A 184 -12.19 -2.65 9.23
C LEU A 184 -12.88 -3.73 10.09
N ALA A 185 -12.10 -4.60 10.72
CA ALA A 185 -12.61 -5.91 11.13
C ALA A 185 -13.59 -5.91 12.30
N PHE A 186 -13.41 -5.05 13.31
CA PHE A 186 -14.28 -5.04 14.47
C PHE A 186 -14.42 -3.65 15.08
N THR A 187 -15.64 -3.26 15.44
CA THR A 187 -15.95 -1.94 16.00
C THR A 187 -16.72 -2.03 17.30
N VAL A 188 -16.22 -1.35 18.33
CA VAL A 188 -16.99 -0.98 19.52
C VAL A 188 -17.21 0.53 19.48
N ARG A 189 -18.46 1.00 19.56
CA ARG A 189 -18.75 2.43 19.51
C ARG A 189 -19.88 2.85 20.42
N ASP A 190 -19.80 4.07 20.94
CA ASP A 190 -20.91 4.75 21.62
C ASP A 190 -21.46 4.00 22.85
N VAL A 191 -20.63 3.18 23.53
CA VAL A 191 -21.03 2.42 24.72
C VAL A 191 -20.71 3.17 26.01
N ALA A 192 -21.75 3.58 26.74
CA ALA A 192 -21.63 4.33 27.99
C ALA A 192 -22.29 3.59 29.17
N GLY A 193 -21.73 3.78 30.37
CA GLY A 193 -22.39 3.43 31.64
C GLY A 193 -22.26 1.97 32.10
N ALA A 194 -21.85 1.04 31.23
CA ALA A 194 -21.53 -0.33 31.59
C ALA A 194 -20.44 -0.91 30.67
N ASP A 195 -19.89 -2.05 31.06
CA ASP A 195 -18.70 -2.63 30.45
C ASP A 195 -19.01 -3.39 29.16
N VAL A 196 -18.09 -3.29 28.19
CA VAL A 196 -17.95 -4.30 27.12
C VAL A 196 -16.81 -5.21 27.49
N VAL A 197 -17.06 -6.52 27.55
CA VAL A 197 -16.02 -7.53 27.77
C VAL A 197 -15.81 -8.29 26.47
N MET A 198 -14.57 -8.47 26.07
CA MET A 198 -14.19 -9.31 24.95
C MET A 198 -13.11 -10.27 25.44
N GLU A 199 -13.40 -11.56 25.41
CA GLU A 199 -12.48 -12.58 25.91
C GLU A 199 -12.36 -13.80 25.00
N GLY A 200 -11.13 -14.28 24.79
CA GLY A 200 -10.88 -15.48 23.97
C GLY A 200 -11.11 -15.28 22.47
N LEU A 201 -10.92 -14.06 21.97
CA LEU A 201 -11.17 -13.71 20.57
C LEU A 201 -9.86 -13.50 19.82
N THR A 202 -9.82 -13.88 18.54
CA THR A 202 -8.81 -13.43 17.60
C THR A 202 -9.48 -12.56 16.55
N ILE A 203 -8.96 -11.36 16.30
CA ILE A 203 -9.54 -10.38 15.38
C ILE A 203 -8.46 -9.97 14.40
N ALA A 204 -8.68 -10.22 13.11
CA ALA A 204 -7.75 -9.81 12.07
C ALA A 204 -8.41 -8.89 11.04
N SER A 205 -7.69 -7.86 10.59
CA SER A 205 -8.08 -7.08 9.42
C SER A 205 -7.29 -7.45 8.18
N ALA A 206 -7.95 -7.41 7.03
CA ALA A 206 -7.34 -7.63 5.73
C ALA A 206 -6.38 -6.48 5.34
N ASP A 207 -5.46 -6.76 4.44
CA ASP A 207 -4.66 -5.73 3.77
C ASP A 207 -5.58 -4.76 3.00
N ALA A 208 -5.33 -3.48 3.16
CA ALA A 208 -6.01 -2.44 2.41
C ALA A 208 -5.50 -2.40 0.96
N LEU A 209 -6.43 -2.29 0.01
CA LEU A 209 -6.12 -2.37 -1.42
C LEU A 209 -6.20 -1.01 -2.13
N ASN A 210 -7.03 -0.10 -1.61
CA ASN A 210 -7.26 1.20 -2.23
C ASN A 210 -6.38 2.28 -1.60
N ALA A 211 -5.87 3.20 -2.41
CA ALA A 211 -4.93 4.21 -1.92
C ALA A 211 -5.50 5.01 -0.73
N GLY A 212 -4.72 5.12 0.34
CA GLY A 212 -5.11 5.79 1.59
C GLY A 212 -6.11 5.03 2.47
N GLU A 213 -6.54 3.83 2.08
CA GLU A 213 -7.41 2.98 2.89
C GLU A 213 -6.63 2.39 4.09
N PRO A 214 -7.19 2.47 5.32
CA PRO A 214 -6.54 1.90 6.49
C PRO A 214 -6.88 0.40 6.65
N SER A 215 -5.99 -0.33 7.32
CA SER A 215 -6.29 -1.67 7.86
C SER A 215 -6.33 -1.58 9.39
N ILE A 216 -7.51 -1.78 9.98
CA ILE A 216 -7.77 -1.65 11.42
C ILE A 216 -8.55 -2.87 11.91
N ALA A 217 -7.91 -3.71 12.71
CA ALA A 217 -8.52 -4.91 13.28
C ALA A 217 -9.56 -4.60 14.36
N LEU A 218 -9.26 -3.72 15.31
CA LEU A 218 -10.19 -3.31 16.37
C LEU A 218 -10.21 -1.79 16.52
N ARG A 219 -11.41 -1.20 16.48
CA ARG A 219 -11.63 0.21 16.84
C ARG A 219 -12.55 0.32 18.05
N VAL A 220 -12.18 1.20 18.99
CA VAL A 220 -13.00 1.54 20.15
C VAL A 220 -13.24 3.04 20.13
N LEU A 221 -14.49 3.44 19.88
CA LEU A 221 -14.88 4.83 19.68
C LEU A 221 -15.87 5.27 20.75
N ARG A 222 -15.62 6.43 21.37
CA ARG A 222 -16.56 7.06 22.32
C ARG A 222 -17.17 6.09 23.33
N SER A 223 -16.35 5.17 23.86
CA SER A 223 -16.78 4.11 24.76
C SER A 223 -16.02 4.20 26.08
N SER A 224 -16.72 3.99 27.20
CA SER A 224 -16.17 4.30 28.53
C SER A 224 -15.37 3.16 29.17
N VAL A 225 -15.84 1.92 29.06
CA VAL A 225 -15.14 0.75 29.61
C VAL A 225 -15.21 -0.42 28.62
N VAL A 226 -14.07 -0.74 28.01
CA VAL A 226 -13.89 -1.93 27.17
C VAL A 226 -12.74 -2.76 27.76
N ARG A 227 -13.03 -4.00 28.14
CA ARG A 227 -12.07 -4.94 28.72
C ARG A 227 -11.74 -6.01 27.70
N LEU A 228 -10.47 -6.03 27.28
CA LEU A 228 -9.92 -7.07 26.42
C LEU A 228 -9.15 -8.07 27.28
N ARG A 229 -9.48 -9.35 27.20
CA ARG A 229 -8.86 -10.42 27.99
C ARG A 229 -8.54 -11.58 27.05
N HIS A 230 -7.29 -12.04 26.96
CA HIS A 230 -6.93 -13.11 26.02
C HIS A 230 -7.42 -12.85 24.57
N VAL A 231 -7.29 -11.59 24.13
CA VAL A 231 -7.63 -11.18 22.77
C VAL A 231 -6.36 -11.01 21.96
N LEU A 232 -6.31 -11.64 20.79
CA LEU A 232 -5.28 -11.40 19.78
C LEU A 232 -5.85 -10.45 18.71
N VAL A 233 -5.16 -9.35 18.46
CA VAL A 233 -5.55 -8.35 17.46
C VAL A 233 -4.43 -8.23 16.43
N GLU A 234 -4.70 -8.54 15.16
CA GLU A 234 -3.74 -8.51 14.07
C GLU A 234 -4.22 -7.59 12.95
N ALA A 235 -3.54 -6.47 12.74
CA ALA A 235 -3.84 -5.59 11.62
C ALA A 235 -3.07 -6.01 10.36
N GLY A 236 -3.76 -6.02 9.22
CA GLY A 236 -3.13 -6.05 7.91
C GLY A 236 -2.37 -4.75 7.59
N ARG A 237 -1.83 -4.67 6.36
CA ARG A 237 -1.14 -3.48 5.86
C ARG A 237 -2.14 -2.41 5.44
N GLY A 238 -1.93 -1.17 5.88
CA GLY A 238 -2.57 -0.01 5.28
C GLY A 238 -2.07 0.21 3.85
N ALA A 239 -2.90 0.76 2.98
CA ALA A 239 -2.54 1.01 1.60
C ALA A 239 -1.65 2.26 1.47
N ASP A 240 -0.83 2.30 0.42
CA ASP A 240 -0.07 3.49 0.05
C ASP A 240 -1.00 4.69 -0.16
N GLY A 241 -0.53 5.90 0.11
CA GLY A 241 -1.29 7.12 -0.21
C GLY A 241 -1.48 7.31 -1.71
N GLU A 242 -2.47 8.12 -2.11
CA GLU A 242 -2.62 8.50 -3.52
C GLU A 242 -1.37 9.22 -4.04
N MET A 243 -0.93 8.84 -5.24
CA MET A 243 0.13 9.55 -5.93
C MET A 243 -0.31 10.99 -6.19
N GLY A 244 0.53 11.96 -5.85
CA GLY A 244 0.29 13.35 -6.20
C GLY A 244 0.19 13.53 -7.72
N ALA A 245 -0.62 14.51 -8.15
CA ALA A 245 -0.64 14.86 -9.57
C ALA A 245 0.77 15.27 -10.03
N PRO A 246 1.21 14.83 -11.23
CA PRO A 246 2.43 15.34 -11.81
C PRO A 246 2.39 16.87 -11.86
N GLY A 247 3.52 17.52 -11.56
CA GLY A 247 3.66 18.94 -11.84
C GLY A 247 3.46 19.20 -13.33
N ASN A 248 2.95 20.40 -13.67
CA ASN A 248 2.89 20.81 -15.07
C ASN A 248 4.32 20.82 -15.65
N PRO A 249 4.51 20.33 -16.89
CA PRO A 249 5.78 20.50 -17.59
C PRO A 249 6.18 21.99 -17.59
N GLY A 250 7.47 22.26 -17.42
CA GLY A 250 8.01 23.60 -17.66
C GLY A 250 7.77 24.02 -19.11
N ALA A 251 7.56 25.32 -19.35
CA ALA A 251 7.44 25.83 -20.71
C ALA A 251 8.71 25.52 -21.52
N PRO A 252 8.60 25.10 -22.79
CA PRO A 252 9.76 24.90 -23.65
C PRO A 252 10.51 26.22 -23.86
N GLY A 253 11.83 26.15 -24.01
CA GLY A 253 12.61 27.30 -24.47
C GLY A 253 12.20 27.70 -25.88
N GLY A 254 12.19 29.00 -26.17
CA GLY A 254 11.99 29.49 -27.54
C GLY A 254 13.10 29.01 -28.48
N ALA A 255 12.79 28.88 -29.77
CA ALA A 255 13.81 28.66 -30.79
C ALA A 255 14.70 29.91 -30.94
N GLY A 256 15.99 29.71 -31.26
CA GLY A 256 16.85 30.83 -31.66
C GLY A 256 16.41 31.41 -32.99
N LEU A 257 16.63 32.72 -33.17
CA LEU A 257 16.38 33.38 -34.46
C LEU A 257 17.45 32.96 -35.47
N ASP A 258 17.07 32.92 -36.74
CA ASP A 258 18.01 32.67 -37.83
C ASP A 258 19.09 33.77 -37.88
N GLY A 259 20.31 33.39 -38.26
CA GLY A 259 21.35 34.36 -38.58
C GLY A 259 20.97 35.15 -39.83
N GLY A 260 21.22 36.47 -39.81
CA GLY A 260 21.03 37.31 -40.99
C GLY A 260 21.96 36.87 -42.12
N SER A 261 21.48 36.98 -43.36
CA SER A 261 22.32 36.65 -44.52
C SER A 261 23.49 37.63 -44.62
N ALA A 262 24.62 37.14 -45.08
CA ALA A 262 25.77 37.97 -45.36
C ALA A 262 25.58 38.68 -46.71
N VAL A 263 25.84 39.99 -46.76
CA VAL A 263 25.66 40.82 -47.96
C VAL A 263 27.01 41.42 -48.39
N SER A 264 27.35 41.24 -49.66
CA SER A 264 28.63 41.71 -50.24
C SER A 264 29.84 41.22 -49.43
N PHE A 265 30.70 42.13 -48.95
CA PHE A 265 31.89 41.82 -48.15
C PHE A 265 31.64 41.78 -46.63
N GLY A 266 30.39 41.95 -46.19
CA GLY A 266 30.01 42.01 -44.78
C GLY A 266 29.44 40.68 -44.29
N SER A 267 29.96 40.18 -43.16
CA SER A 267 29.39 39.03 -42.46
C SER A 267 27.96 39.35 -42.00
N GLY A 268 27.05 38.40 -42.19
CA GLY A 268 25.68 38.47 -41.69
C GLY A 268 25.61 38.57 -40.17
N ARG A 269 24.64 39.31 -39.64
CA ARG A 269 24.44 39.45 -38.18
C ARG A 269 24.07 38.09 -37.57
N ARG A 270 24.59 37.80 -36.37
CA ARG A 270 24.12 36.65 -35.58
C ARG A 270 22.64 36.81 -35.24
N GLY A 271 21.89 35.72 -35.32
CA GLY A 271 20.55 35.63 -34.74
C GLY A 271 20.65 35.57 -33.22
N ASP A 272 19.67 36.16 -32.53
CA ASP A 272 19.60 36.07 -31.07
C ASP A 272 19.26 34.62 -30.67
N GLY A 273 19.87 34.15 -29.58
CA GLY A 273 19.57 32.82 -29.05
C GLY A 273 18.16 32.73 -28.48
N GLY A 274 17.60 31.53 -28.47
CA GLY A 274 16.27 31.27 -27.94
C GLY A 274 16.19 31.62 -26.45
N SER A 275 15.13 32.32 -26.01
CA SER A 275 14.96 32.65 -24.60
C SER A 275 14.05 31.65 -23.90
N SER A 276 14.35 31.30 -22.65
CA SER A 276 13.44 30.60 -21.73
C SER A 276 12.96 31.55 -20.63
N VAL A 277 11.68 31.51 -20.28
CA VAL A 277 11.05 32.41 -19.30
C VAL A 277 11.51 32.11 -17.85
N CYS A 278 12.21 30.99 -17.63
CA CYS A 278 12.61 30.49 -16.31
C CYS A 278 14.11 30.23 -16.17
N SER A 279 14.99 30.97 -16.86
CA SER A 279 16.43 30.76 -16.76
C SER A 279 17.00 31.29 -15.44
N THR A 280 17.31 30.39 -14.49
CA THR A 280 18.13 30.69 -13.30
C THR A 280 19.51 30.07 -13.46
N GLY A 281 20.58 30.88 -13.40
CA GLY A 281 21.97 30.41 -13.41
C GLY A 281 22.35 29.57 -14.65
N ASP A 282 22.18 30.15 -15.83
CA ASP A 282 22.49 29.59 -17.16
C ASP A 282 21.66 28.39 -17.65
N ALA A 283 20.86 27.77 -16.78
CA ALA A 283 20.02 26.65 -17.16
C ALA A 283 18.81 27.10 -18.02
N GLY A 284 18.62 26.47 -19.19
CA GLY A 284 17.57 26.83 -20.15
C GLY A 284 17.90 28.01 -21.08
N LEU A 285 19.14 28.52 -21.07
CA LEU A 285 19.61 29.48 -22.06
C LEU A 285 19.66 28.82 -23.45
N GLY A 286 19.05 29.46 -24.44
CA GLY A 286 19.19 29.03 -25.82
C GLY A 286 20.59 29.32 -26.36
N GLY A 287 20.98 28.54 -27.35
CA GLY A 287 22.28 28.66 -28.01
C GLY A 287 22.38 29.96 -28.81
N ILE A 288 23.56 30.55 -28.85
CA ILE A 288 23.82 31.80 -29.60
C ILE A 288 23.74 31.48 -31.10
N GLY A 289 23.11 32.35 -31.91
CA GLY A 289 23.09 32.18 -33.36
C GLY A 289 24.49 32.22 -34.00
N GLY A 290 24.68 31.44 -35.06
CA GLY A 290 25.92 31.36 -35.82
C GLY A 290 26.24 32.67 -36.53
N THR A 291 27.52 33.04 -36.60
CA THR A 291 27.97 34.17 -37.42
C THR A 291 27.92 33.80 -38.89
N GLY A 292 27.52 34.74 -39.76
CA GLY A 292 27.78 34.58 -41.19
C GLY A 292 29.29 34.55 -41.44
N ASN A 293 29.71 33.81 -42.46
CA ASN A 293 31.12 33.71 -42.84
C ASN A 293 31.32 34.25 -44.26
N ASN A 294 32.38 35.01 -44.44
CA ASN A 294 32.75 35.52 -45.74
C ASN A 294 33.44 34.40 -46.53
N PHE A 295 33.01 34.22 -47.76
CA PHE A 295 33.57 33.30 -48.71
C PHE A 295 33.47 31.82 -48.32
N GLN A 296 32.53 31.47 -47.43
CA GLN A 296 32.31 30.09 -46.98
C GLN A 296 30.85 29.92 -46.49
N GLN A 297 30.49 28.67 -46.16
CA GLN A 297 29.30 28.39 -45.37
C GLN A 297 29.35 29.19 -44.06
N GLY A 298 28.20 29.72 -43.62
CA GLY A 298 28.12 30.36 -42.32
C GLY A 298 28.40 29.37 -41.18
N PHE A 299 28.68 29.89 -39.98
CA PHE A 299 28.88 29.03 -38.82
C PHE A 299 27.54 28.48 -38.31
N ASP A 300 27.57 27.25 -37.79
CA ASP A 300 26.45 26.67 -37.06
C ASP A 300 26.13 27.52 -35.82
N GLY A 301 24.85 27.51 -35.41
CA GLY A 301 24.47 28.05 -34.11
C GLY A 301 25.09 27.25 -32.96
N GLY A 302 25.31 27.91 -31.83
CA GLY A 302 25.68 27.23 -30.61
C GLY A 302 24.54 26.35 -30.08
N ASP A 303 24.90 25.35 -29.28
CA ASP A 303 23.94 24.50 -28.58
C ASP A 303 23.24 25.28 -27.44
N GLY A 304 21.96 25.01 -27.25
CA GLY A 304 21.23 25.44 -26.04
C GLY A 304 21.58 24.57 -24.84
N PHE A 305 21.61 25.14 -23.64
CA PHE A 305 21.93 24.38 -22.43
C PHE A 305 20.75 23.45 -22.03
N PRO A 306 20.99 22.18 -21.62
CA PRO A 306 22.31 21.56 -21.47
C PRO A 306 22.94 21.07 -22.79
N ASN A 307 22.18 20.54 -23.76
CA ASN A 307 22.74 19.98 -25.02
C ASN A 307 21.72 19.98 -26.18
N THR A 308 20.98 21.07 -26.41
CA THR A 308 20.05 21.16 -27.55
C THR A 308 20.80 21.63 -28.79
N PRO A 309 20.89 20.83 -29.88
CA PRO A 309 21.70 21.20 -31.03
C PRO A 309 21.32 22.54 -31.66
N GLY A 310 22.34 23.35 -31.98
CA GLY A 310 22.22 24.53 -32.84
C GLY A 310 21.80 24.18 -34.27
N GLY A 311 21.30 25.17 -35.01
CA GLY A 311 20.95 25.06 -36.41
C GLY A 311 22.18 25.20 -37.31
N ALA A 312 22.22 24.42 -38.39
CA ALA A 312 23.34 24.43 -39.33
C ALA A 312 23.50 25.78 -40.04
N GLY A 313 24.74 26.20 -40.28
CA GLY A 313 25.07 27.39 -41.05
C GLY A 313 24.61 27.32 -42.50
N GLY A 314 24.17 28.45 -43.04
CA GLY A 314 23.67 28.58 -44.39
C GLY A 314 24.75 28.39 -45.45
N ALA A 315 24.42 27.71 -46.54
CA ALA A 315 25.35 27.42 -47.63
C ALA A 315 25.89 28.70 -48.30
N ALA A 316 27.12 28.63 -48.81
CA ALA A 316 27.73 29.68 -49.61
C ALA A 316 26.93 29.93 -50.90
N GLY A 317 26.89 31.19 -51.36
CA GLY A 317 26.26 31.56 -52.63
C GLY A 317 26.96 30.98 -53.85
N ASN A 318 26.22 30.80 -54.96
CA ASN A 318 26.76 30.28 -56.22
C ASN A 318 27.66 31.29 -56.93
N ARG A 319 28.72 30.80 -57.60
CA ARG A 319 29.56 31.62 -58.49
C ARG A 319 28.93 31.69 -59.88
N VAL A 320 28.95 32.87 -60.49
CA VAL A 320 28.66 33.03 -61.92
C VAL A 320 29.94 33.42 -62.62
N ASN A 321 30.39 32.60 -63.57
CA ASN A 321 31.54 32.96 -64.40
C ASN A 321 31.13 34.10 -65.35
N THR A 322 31.74 35.27 -65.18
CA THR A 322 31.43 36.47 -65.98
C THR A 322 32.43 36.75 -67.10
N GLY A 323 33.45 35.90 -67.29
CA GLY A 323 34.46 36.05 -68.33
C GLY A 323 35.71 35.18 -68.11
N PRO A 324 36.64 35.13 -69.09
CA PRO A 324 37.90 34.39 -68.95
C PRO A 324 38.67 34.94 -67.74
N ASP A 325 38.73 34.13 -66.68
CA ASP A 325 39.38 34.39 -65.39
C ASP A 325 38.80 35.53 -64.54
N VAL A 326 37.59 36.02 -64.84
CA VAL A 326 36.87 36.98 -63.98
C VAL A 326 35.65 36.28 -63.37
N TYR A 327 35.84 35.76 -62.16
CA TYR A 327 34.74 35.30 -61.31
C TYR A 327 34.14 36.51 -60.60
N SER A 328 33.01 36.99 -61.08
CA SER A 328 32.19 37.93 -60.32
C SER A 328 31.29 37.14 -59.38
N CYS A 329 31.41 37.40 -58.09
CA CYS A 329 30.31 37.10 -57.18
C CYS A 329 29.18 38.10 -57.53
N ILE A 330 28.39 37.78 -58.55
CA ILE A 330 27.05 38.37 -58.68
C ILE A 330 26.35 37.93 -57.42
N ALA A 331 26.21 38.85 -56.46
CA ALA A 331 25.89 38.57 -55.08
C ALA A 331 24.52 37.90 -54.91
N GLU A 332 24.44 36.60 -55.19
CA GLU A 332 23.36 35.78 -54.66
C GLU A 332 23.64 35.61 -53.18
N GLN A 333 22.69 36.12 -52.40
CA GLN A 333 22.62 35.99 -50.95
C GLN A 333 22.83 34.50 -50.60
N GLY A 334 23.81 34.18 -49.76
CA GLY A 334 23.92 32.81 -49.25
C GLY A 334 22.63 32.44 -48.52
N LEU A 335 22.34 31.14 -48.46
CA LEU A 335 21.11 30.66 -47.83
C LEU A 335 21.13 31.05 -46.35
N ASN A 336 19.94 31.23 -45.77
CA ASN A 336 19.82 31.38 -44.32
C ASN A 336 20.31 30.10 -43.64
N GLY A 337 20.88 30.21 -42.44
CA GLY A 337 21.11 29.03 -41.62
C GLY A 337 19.80 28.41 -41.18
N ALA A 338 19.83 27.13 -40.84
CA ALA A 338 18.69 26.45 -40.27
C ALA A 338 18.39 27.00 -38.86
N THR A 339 17.12 26.99 -38.49
CA THR A 339 16.68 27.24 -37.11
C THR A 339 17.20 26.14 -36.19
N GLY A 340 17.62 26.49 -34.96
CA GLY A 340 18.06 25.49 -33.98
C GLY A 340 16.92 24.65 -33.41
N ALA A 341 17.26 23.51 -32.78
CA ALA A 341 16.25 22.61 -32.25
C ALA A 341 15.49 23.22 -31.07
N VAL A 342 14.20 22.85 -30.90
CA VAL A 342 13.40 23.24 -29.73
C VAL A 342 13.92 22.47 -28.50
N GLY A 343 14.02 23.16 -27.37
CA GLY A 343 14.47 22.55 -26.13
C GLY A 343 13.50 21.50 -25.57
N GLY A 344 14.05 20.45 -24.95
CA GLY A 344 13.28 19.36 -24.35
C GLY A 344 12.51 19.80 -23.10
N ALA A 345 11.43 19.08 -22.79
CA ALA A 345 10.63 19.28 -21.59
C ALA A 345 11.42 18.96 -20.31
N GLY A 346 11.01 19.60 -19.22
CA GLY A 346 11.53 19.32 -17.89
C GLY A 346 11.32 17.88 -17.41
N GLY A 347 12.22 17.39 -16.55
CA GLY A 347 12.05 16.08 -15.89
C GLY A 347 10.90 16.10 -14.88
N LEU A 348 10.35 14.93 -14.51
CA LEU A 348 9.30 14.81 -13.49
C LEU A 348 9.82 15.15 -12.09
N GLY A 349 8.92 15.61 -11.22
CA GLY A 349 9.21 15.86 -9.81
C GLY A 349 9.21 14.60 -8.93
N SER A 350 9.80 14.70 -7.74
CA SER A 350 9.83 13.62 -6.72
C SER A 350 8.45 13.47 -6.03
N ALA A 351 8.14 12.35 -5.36
CA ALA A 351 6.91 12.23 -4.57
C ALA A 351 7.04 12.90 -3.18
N GLY A 352 5.93 13.44 -2.65
CA GLY A 352 5.89 14.09 -1.34
C GLY A 352 5.82 13.12 -0.15
N GLN A 353 6.25 13.57 1.05
CA GLN A 353 6.09 12.83 2.31
C GLN A 353 4.94 13.40 3.15
N GLY A 354 3.98 12.55 3.55
CA GLY A 354 2.78 12.96 4.30
C GLY A 354 2.72 12.38 5.72
N ILE A 355 2.15 13.16 6.65
CA ILE A 355 1.73 12.73 8.00
C ILE A 355 0.19 12.87 8.04
N GLY A 356 -0.50 12.06 8.84
CA GLY A 356 -1.95 12.15 9.02
C GLY A 356 -2.37 11.94 10.47
N SER A 357 -3.68 12.04 10.72
CA SER A 357 -4.29 11.99 12.04
C SER A 357 -5.49 11.06 12.06
N VAL A 358 -5.76 10.42 13.19
CA VAL A 358 -7.00 9.68 13.39
C VAL A 358 -8.14 10.67 13.64
N LEU A 359 -9.19 10.59 12.81
CA LEU A 359 -10.42 11.35 13.00
C LEU A 359 -11.18 10.81 14.23
N PRO A 360 -11.45 11.63 15.26
CA PRO A 360 -12.18 11.18 16.45
C PRO A 360 -13.60 10.66 16.16
N GLU A 361 -14.24 11.15 15.09
CA GLU A 361 -15.62 10.86 14.74
C GLU A 361 -15.75 9.48 14.09
N THR A 362 -14.84 9.17 13.16
CA THR A 362 -14.86 7.94 12.36
C THR A 362 -13.90 6.87 12.88
N GLY A 363 -12.92 7.26 13.70
CA GLY A 363 -11.82 6.40 14.11
C GLY A 363 -10.88 6.04 12.97
N LEU A 364 -11.03 6.65 11.80
CA LEU A 364 -10.21 6.36 10.63
C LEU A 364 -9.00 7.26 10.61
N TRP A 365 -7.88 6.72 10.14
CA TRP A 365 -6.75 7.54 9.77
C TRP A 365 -7.14 8.40 8.56
N GLN A 366 -7.05 9.72 8.70
CA GLN A 366 -7.24 10.66 7.61
C GLN A 366 -5.95 11.44 7.40
N ARG A 367 -5.57 11.58 6.13
CA ARG A 367 -4.56 12.54 5.70
C ARG A 367 -5.02 13.94 6.07
N SER A 368 -4.22 14.69 6.82
CA SER A 368 -4.53 16.10 7.07
C SER A 368 -4.37 16.90 5.77
N ASN A 369 -5.32 17.79 5.46
CA ASN A 369 -5.23 18.73 4.34
C ASN A 369 -4.03 19.70 4.47
N THR A 370 -3.49 19.90 5.68
CA THR A 370 -2.31 20.74 5.94
C THR A 370 -0.99 19.98 5.89
N GLN A 371 -1.05 18.65 5.75
CA GLN A 371 0.10 17.75 5.67
C GLN A 371 0.01 16.88 4.43
N GLN A 372 -0.56 17.44 3.35
CA GLN A 372 -0.39 16.86 2.04
C GLN A 372 1.08 16.62 1.82
N GLY A 373 1.42 15.42 1.35
CA GLY A 373 2.75 15.06 0.89
C GLY A 373 3.36 16.29 0.23
N THR A 374 4.49 16.76 0.77
CA THR A 374 5.13 18.00 0.30
C THR A 374 5.10 18.02 -1.21
N ALA A 375 4.80 19.17 -1.83
CA ALA A 375 4.89 19.27 -3.28
C ALA A 375 6.18 18.59 -3.72
N GLY A 376 6.05 17.65 -4.66
CA GLY A 376 7.20 17.01 -5.25
C GLY A 376 8.22 18.05 -5.68
N ASP A 377 9.51 17.72 -5.64
CA ASP A 377 10.51 18.64 -6.15
C ASP A 377 10.07 19.12 -7.54
N PRO A 378 10.10 20.43 -7.83
CA PRO A 378 9.74 20.91 -9.15
C PRO A 378 10.48 20.11 -10.22
N GLY A 379 9.78 19.82 -11.31
CA GLY A 379 10.43 19.23 -12.47
C GLY A 379 11.65 20.05 -12.88
N ARG A 380 12.69 19.41 -13.43
CA ARG A 380 13.87 20.14 -13.90
C ARG A 380 13.45 21.12 -15.01
N ILE A 381 14.11 22.25 -15.13
CA ILE A 381 13.86 23.19 -16.24
C ILE A 381 14.12 22.50 -17.59
N GLY A 382 13.28 22.81 -18.58
CA GLY A 382 13.48 22.37 -19.96
C GLY A 382 14.76 22.95 -20.56
N ALA A 383 15.26 22.33 -21.63
CA ALA A 383 16.46 22.81 -22.31
C ALA A 383 16.18 24.13 -23.06
N GLY A 384 17.20 24.96 -23.28
CA GLY A 384 17.12 26.09 -24.19
C GLY A 384 17.11 25.62 -25.64
N GLY A 385 16.49 26.38 -26.56
CA GLY A 385 16.53 26.07 -27.99
C GLY A 385 17.91 26.36 -28.61
N GLY A 386 18.30 25.63 -29.67
CA GLY A 386 19.55 25.92 -30.38
C GLY A 386 19.53 27.27 -31.10
N GLY A 387 20.72 27.88 -31.30
CA GLY A 387 20.84 29.11 -32.09
C GLY A 387 20.66 28.84 -33.59
N GLY A 388 20.11 29.78 -34.37
CA GLY A 388 20.03 29.63 -35.82
C GLY A 388 21.40 29.81 -36.49
N GLY A 389 21.68 29.09 -37.59
CA GLY A 389 22.94 29.21 -38.31
C GLY A 389 23.14 30.57 -39.01
N GLY A 390 24.38 30.99 -39.21
CA GLY A 390 24.71 32.21 -39.96
C GLY A 390 24.59 32.01 -41.48
N GLY A 391 24.28 33.05 -42.26
CA GLY A 391 24.28 32.95 -43.73
C GLY A 391 25.69 32.97 -44.34
N GLY A 392 25.93 32.20 -45.40
CA GLY A 392 27.21 32.18 -46.13
C GLY A 392 27.36 33.31 -47.17
N THR A 393 28.57 33.51 -47.69
CA THR A 393 28.81 34.25 -48.95
C THR A 393 29.65 33.44 -49.94
N CYS A 394 29.64 33.87 -51.21
CA CYS A 394 30.36 33.28 -52.35
C CYS A 394 31.83 32.95 -52.01
N SER A 395 32.26 31.68 -52.09
CA SER A 395 33.62 31.28 -51.69
C SER A 395 34.70 31.68 -52.69
N ASP A 396 35.92 32.03 -52.23
CA ASP A 396 37.08 32.31 -53.08
C ASP A 396 38.32 31.51 -52.62
N SER A 397 38.18 30.19 -52.57
CA SER A 397 39.26 29.27 -52.18
C SER A 397 40.24 28.93 -53.31
N SER A 398 40.16 29.61 -54.46
CA SER A 398 40.91 29.23 -55.67
C SER A 398 41.86 30.28 -56.23
N LEU A 399 42.06 31.43 -55.59
CA LEU A 399 43.16 32.31 -55.96
C LEU A 399 44.47 31.75 -55.41
N SER A 400 45.25 31.14 -56.32
CA SER A 400 46.66 30.90 -56.12
C SER A 400 47.34 32.23 -55.73
N PRO A 401 48.30 32.25 -54.78
CA PRO A 401 49.09 33.45 -54.48
C PRO A 401 49.84 34.04 -55.70
N GLN A 402 49.79 33.38 -56.85
CA GLN A 402 50.40 33.83 -58.10
C GLN A 402 49.56 34.84 -58.89
N ASP A 403 48.28 35.06 -58.53
CA ASP A 403 47.40 35.99 -59.28
C ASP A 403 47.43 37.44 -58.75
N LEU A 404 48.32 37.76 -57.82
CA LEU A 404 48.66 39.15 -57.46
C LEU A 404 49.77 39.69 -58.39
N GLY A 405 49.46 39.75 -59.69
CA GLY A 405 50.34 40.29 -60.72
C GLY A 405 49.89 41.67 -61.19
N GLY A 406 50.52 42.71 -60.62
CA GLY A 406 50.92 43.96 -61.27
C GLY A 406 49.92 44.75 -62.12
N ALA A 407 49.63 45.98 -61.67
CA ALA A 407 49.05 47.04 -62.48
C ALA A 407 49.81 47.28 -63.80
N GLY A 408 49.04 47.63 -64.83
CA GLY A 408 49.36 48.68 -65.79
C GLY A 408 48.32 49.78 -65.65
#